data_AF-A0A382K8H5-F1
#
_entry.id   AF-A0A382K8H5-F1
#
_cell.length_a   1.000
_cell.length_b   1.000
_cell.length_c   1.000
_cell.angle_alpha   90.00
_cell.angle_beta   90.00
_cell.angle_gamma   90.00
#
_symmetry.space_group_name_H-M   'P 1'
#
loop_
_entity.id
_entity.type
_entity.pdbx_description
1 polymer ?
#
loop_
_entity_poly.entity_id
_entity_poly.type
_entity_poly.pdbx_seq_one_letter_code
_entity_poly.pdbx_strand_id
1 'polypeptide(L)'
;MALISSASKSGRLLASRRYTHETLTDAQESFTNVLDLQASETYTQAGYLPSSGLPFSGSSQINLSHRVSGSNVLKYWHRHKLTKSNTNNEVWFFLNPTGSDSGIGAQLINDNQQVNFVSPKYSISTLATTTTADSTPGYLATLYKSSAVSNSIQTGSLDGDDIVSTNDYIFDYKTGVIEFKNSSLDPTNSEYLYMTVYQYTGTTLATGLDVRGNITGSNLLVTGNSKVEGDLTLGGNITIGDAASDSVTITADLTSHLIPNADATYDLGSSSQGWNDLHLGSGGVINFNNGDVTATHSANLLSVAGGNTRVIRLEVDSAADYIDVSTDLQIIAAADITLDPGGNNVKPGS
;
A
#
# COMPACT_ATOMS: atom_id res chain seq x y z
N MET A 1 -31.92 -43.96 25.06
CA MET A 1 -31.40 -42.93 24.15
C MET A 1 -30.28 -42.22 24.90
N ALA A 2 -29.03 -42.41 24.51
CA ALA A 2 -27.92 -41.68 25.11
C ALA A 2 -28.02 -40.22 24.64
N LEU A 3 -27.79 -39.26 25.53
CA LEU A 3 -27.86 -37.83 25.24
C LEU A 3 -26.44 -37.28 25.20
N ILE A 4 -26.01 -36.70 24.08
CA ILE A 4 -24.77 -35.95 23.97
C ILE A 4 -24.78 -34.79 24.98
N SER A 5 -23.74 -34.69 25.82
CA SER A 5 -23.61 -33.55 26.74
C SER A 5 -23.42 -32.23 25.98
N SER A 6 -23.98 -31.13 26.49
CA SER A 6 -23.88 -29.82 25.84
C SER A 6 -22.43 -29.33 25.70
N ALA A 7 -21.57 -29.61 26.69
CA ALA A 7 -20.15 -29.22 26.68
C ALA A 7 -19.34 -29.96 25.60
N SER A 8 -19.59 -31.26 25.40
CA SER A 8 -18.93 -32.04 24.34
C SER A 8 -19.42 -31.70 22.94
N LYS A 9 -20.67 -31.24 22.80
CA LYS A 9 -21.20 -30.71 21.54
C LYS A 9 -20.60 -29.34 21.20
N SER A 10 -20.46 -28.45 22.19
CA SER A 10 -19.94 -27.08 22.02
C SER A 10 -18.49 -27.05 21.51
N GLY A 11 -17.57 -27.78 22.15
CA GLY A 11 -16.15 -27.83 21.73
C GLY A 11 -15.92 -28.49 20.36
N ARG A 12 -16.88 -29.28 19.86
CA ARG A 12 -16.79 -30.02 18.60
C ARG A 12 -17.43 -29.27 17.42
N LEU A 13 -18.36 -28.36 17.70
CA LEU A 13 -18.86 -27.35 16.75
C LEU A 13 -17.82 -26.24 16.51
N LEU A 14 -17.06 -25.84 17.53
CA LEU A 14 -15.92 -24.91 17.40
C LEU A 14 -14.82 -25.43 16.44
N ALA A 15 -14.81 -26.74 16.18
CA ALA A 15 -13.92 -27.42 15.24
C ALA A 15 -14.56 -27.62 13.85
N SER A 16 -15.72 -27.02 13.53
CA SER A 16 -16.45 -27.16 12.24
C SER A 16 -16.68 -28.60 11.75
N ARG A 17 -17.26 -29.46 12.60
CA ARG A 17 -17.67 -30.85 12.23
C ARG A 17 -19.03 -30.89 11.51
N ARG A 18 -19.14 -31.69 10.44
CA ARG A 18 -20.30 -31.72 9.53
C ARG A 18 -21.54 -32.48 10.04
N TYR A 19 -21.42 -33.54 10.85
CA TYR A 19 -22.54 -34.18 11.55
C TYR A 19 -22.09 -34.78 12.89
N THR A 20 -23.05 -35.22 13.72
CA THR A 20 -22.77 -35.76 15.06
C THR A 20 -23.49 -37.08 15.26
N HIS A 21 -22.77 -38.13 15.64
CA HIS A 21 -23.36 -39.41 16.01
C HIS A 21 -22.68 -40.03 17.24
N GLU A 22 -23.44 -40.75 18.09
CA GLU A 22 -22.97 -41.32 19.35
C GLU A 22 -22.05 -42.54 19.17
N THR A 23 -22.11 -43.20 18.00
CA THR A 23 -21.45 -44.49 17.71
C THR A 23 -20.23 -44.36 16.80
N LEU A 24 -19.99 -43.18 16.22
CA LEU A 24 -18.76 -42.88 15.48
C LEU A 24 -17.73 -42.28 16.45
N THR A 25 -16.54 -42.85 16.46
CA THR A 25 -15.42 -42.28 17.23
C THR A 25 -15.01 -40.93 16.62
N ASP A 26 -14.34 -40.06 17.38
CA ASP A 26 -13.84 -38.76 16.91
C ASP A 26 -12.99 -38.83 15.62
N ALA A 27 -12.56 -40.03 15.25
CA ALA A 27 -11.74 -40.33 14.09
C ALA A 27 -12.49 -40.40 12.74
N GLN A 28 -13.83 -40.28 12.68
CA GLN A 28 -14.63 -40.57 11.46
C GLN A 28 -15.51 -39.44 10.91
N GLU A 29 -15.34 -38.19 11.39
CA GLU A 29 -16.19 -37.05 10.99
C GLU A 29 -15.48 -36.07 10.03
N SER A 30 -16.21 -35.47 9.07
CA SER A 30 -15.69 -34.51 8.06
C SER A 30 -15.69 -33.06 8.59
N PHE A 31 -14.56 -32.36 8.42
CA PHE A 31 -14.35 -30.97 8.82
C PHE A 31 -14.30 -30.04 7.59
N THR A 32 -14.80 -28.79 7.68
CA THR A 32 -14.50 -27.71 6.70
C THR A 32 -14.03 -26.45 7.42
N ASN A 33 -12.96 -25.80 6.91
CA ASN A 33 -12.23 -24.61 7.40
C ASN A 33 -12.62 -24.07 8.79
N VAL A 34 -11.73 -24.32 9.77
CA VAL A 34 -11.97 -24.08 11.21
C VAL A 34 -11.46 -22.70 11.68
N LEU A 35 -10.71 -21.97 10.85
CA LEU A 35 -9.95 -20.78 11.25
C LEU A 35 -10.00 -19.69 10.17
N ASP A 36 -11.19 -19.13 9.93
CA ASP A 36 -11.33 -17.97 9.05
C ASP A 36 -10.81 -16.71 9.77
N LEU A 37 -9.64 -16.22 9.35
CA LEU A 37 -9.10 -14.95 9.80
C LEU A 37 -9.53 -13.86 8.82
N GLN A 38 -10.36 -12.93 9.28
CA GLN A 38 -10.80 -11.82 8.44
C GLN A 38 -9.69 -10.78 8.26
N ALA A 39 -9.67 -10.12 7.11
CA ALA A 39 -8.67 -9.07 6.82
C ALA A 39 -8.76 -7.88 7.79
N SER A 40 -9.95 -7.59 8.33
CA SER A 40 -10.20 -6.56 9.34
C SER A 40 -9.60 -6.90 10.71
N GLU A 41 -9.29 -8.17 10.97
CA GLU A 41 -8.81 -8.66 12.27
C GLU A 41 -7.30 -8.95 12.26
N THR A 42 -6.69 -8.93 11.07
CA THR A 42 -5.27 -9.22 10.90
C THR A 42 -4.48 -7.91 10.89
N TYR A 43 -3.71 -7.65 11.95
CA TYR A 43 -2.91 -6.44 12.09
C TYR A 43 -1.65 -6.51 11.22
N THR A 44 -1.47 -5.55 10.32
CA THR A 44 -0.29 -5.48 9.43
C THR A 44 0.83 -4.62 9.98
N GLN A 45 0.56 -3.82 11.01
CA GLN A 45 1.53 -2.96 11.70
C GLN A 45 1.72 -3.33 13.17
N ALA A 46 1.39 -4.57 13.58
CA ALA A 46 1.57 -5.03 14.96
C ALA A 46 3.03 -4.93 15.45
N GLY A 47 4.01 -5.04 14.54
CA GLY A 47 5.43 -4.85 14.85
C GLY A 47 5.81 -3.42 15.27
N TYR A 48 4.91 -2.45 15.13
CA TYR A 48 5.10 -1.08 15.62
C TYR A 48 4.60 -0.87 17.05
N LEU A 49 3.99 -1.89 17.66
CA LEU A 49 3.61 -1.85 19.06
C LEU A 49 4.87 -1.94 19.93
N PRO A 50 5.09 -0.98 20.86
CA PRO A 50 6.22 -1.04 21.76
C PRO A 50 6.07 -2.23 22.70
N SER A 51 7.09 -3.07 22.81
CA SER A 51 7.09 -4.23 23.71
C SER A 51 7.45 -3.88 25.16
N SER A 52 7.98 -2.68 25.38
CA SER A 52 8.28 -2.08 26.69
C SER A 52 8.32 -0.55 26.56
N GLY A 53 8.38 0.18 27.68
CA GLY A 53 8.45 1.64 27.66
C GLY A 53 7.21 2.26 27.00
N LEU A 54 6.03 1.89 27.50
CA LEU A 54 4.76 2.32 26.89
C LEU A 54 4.64 3.85 26.88
N PRO A 55 4.13 4.43 25.78
CA PRO A 55 4.23 5.87 25.53
C PRO A 55 3.32 6.72 26.43
N PHE A 56 2.33 6.11 27.06
CA PHE A 56 1.32 6.79 27.88
C PHE A 56 1.14 6.04 29.22
N SER A 57 0.58 6.69 30.23
CA SER A 57 0.21 6.06 31.51
C SER A 57 -0.59 6.99 32.43
N GLY A 58 -0.60 8.29 32.15
CA GLY A 58 -1.25 9.29 32.99
C GLY A 58 -2.56 9.82 32.43
N SER A 59 -3.36 10.42 33.32
CA SER A 59 -4.65 11.05 33.00
C SER A 59 -4.56 12.19 31.97
N SER A 60 -3.42 12.88 31.88
CA SER A 60 -3.17 13.94 30.89
C SER A 60 -3.00 13.41 29.46
N GLN A 61 -2.82 12.10 29.29
CA GLN A 61 -2.54 11.46 28.00
C GLN A 61 -3.76 10.75 27.43
N ILE A 62 -4.95 11.00 28.00
CA ILE A 62 -6.20 10.40 27.54
C ILE A 62 -6.45 10.67 26.05
N ASN A 63 -6.86 9.64 25.31
CA ASN A 63 -7.14 9.68 23.88
C ASN A 63 -5.95 10.06 22.98
N LEU A 64 -4.73 10.13 23.52
CA LEU A 64 -3.54 10.31 22.69
C LEU A 64 -3.22 9.05 21.90
N SER A 65 -2.70 9.28 20.69
CA SER A 65 -2.23 8.22 19.79
C SER A 65 -0.71 8.29 19.66
N HIS A 66 -0.07 7.14 19.76
CA HIS A 66 1.35 6.97 19.47
C HIS A 66 1.54 6.71 17.97
N ARG A 67 2.55 7.38 17.41
CA ARG A 67 2.86 7.36 15.98
C ARG A 67 4.23 6.72 15.73
N VAL A 68 4.28 5.82 14.76
CA VAL A 68 5.51 5.20 14.27
C VAL A 68 5.51 5.33 12.75
N SER A 69 6.61 5.82 12.17
CA SER A 69 6.77 6.01 10.72
C SER A 69 5.60 6.76 10.05
N GLY A 70 4.99 7.71 10.76
CA GLY A 70 3.86 8.50 10.25
C GLY A 70 2.46 7.94 10.53
N SER A 71 2.32 6.66 10.89
CA SER A 71 1.03 6.00 11.18
C SER A 71 0.68 6.02 12.68
N ASN A 72 -0.59 6.28 13.04
CA ASN A 72 -1.10 6.09 14.40
C ASN A 72 -1.31 4.59 14.64
N VAL A 73 -0.64 4.01 15.64
CA VAL A 73 -0.69 2.55 15.86
C VAL A 73 -1.31 2.14 17.19
N LEU A 74 -1.30 3.03 18.18
CA LEU A 74 -1.70 2.72 19.54
C LEU A 74 -2.41 3.94 20.14
N LYS A 75 -3.61 3.76 20.67
CA LYS A 75 -4.38 4.77 21.40
C LYS A 75 -4.49 4.41 22.88
N TYR A 76 -4.37 5.40 23.75
CA TYR A 76 -4.53 5.23 25.19
C TYR A 76 -5.90 5.70 25.68
N TRP A 77 -6.60 4.84 26.40
CA TRP A 77 -7.84 5.14 27.10
C TRP A 77 -7.57 5.18 28.59
N HIS A 78 -7.92 6.29 29.24
CA HIS A 78 -7.74 6.47 30.68
C HIS A 78 -9.08 6.55 31.39
N ARG A 79 -9.32 5.62 32.34
CA ARG A 79 -10.51 5.53 33.19
C ARG A 79 -11.81 5.82 32.43
N HIS A 80 -11.96 5.18 31.27
CA HIS A 80 -13.12 5.31 30.41
C HIS A 80 -14.30 4.54 30.98
N LYS A 81 -15.43 5.21 31.20
CA LYS A 81 -16.65 4.60 31.70
C LYS A 81 -17.18 3.54 30.75
N LEU A 82 -17.43 2.35 31.29
CA LEU A 82 -18.04 1.23 30.58
C LEU A 82 -19.55 1.29 30.65
N THR A 83 -20.20 0.63 29.70
CA THR A 83 -21.67 0.53 29.62
C THR A 83 -22.08 -0.88 30.04
N LYS A 84 -22.98 -1.01 31.03
CA LYS A 84 -23.46 -2.33 31.45
C LYS A 84 -24.39 -2.97 30.43
N SER A 85 -24.56 -4.29 30.53
CA SER A 85 -25.67 -4.98 29.89
C SER A 85 -27.01 -4.53 30.49
N ASN A 86 -28.07 -4.54 29.67
CA ASN A 86 -29.43 -4.37 30.17
C ASN A 86 -30.03 -5.66 30.75
N THR A 87 -29.35 -6.81 30.59
CA THR A 87 -29.84 -8.12 31.05
C THR A 87 -29.32 -8.52 32.43
N ASN A 88 -28.13 -8.07 32.80
CA ASN A 88 -27.45 -8.40 34.06
C ASN A 88 -26.35 -7.36 34.38
N ASN A 89 -25.74 -7.48 35.55
CA ASN A 89 -24.56 -6.68 35.91
C ASN A 89 -23.23 -7.43 35.69
N GLU A 90 -23.29 -8.65 35.18
CA GLU A 90 -22.16 -9.52 34.89
C GLU A 90 -21.34 -9.03 33.68
N VAL A 91 -22.02 -8.49 32.66
CA VAL A 91 -21.39 -8.12 31.38
C VAL A 91 -21.37 -6.62 31.16
N TRP A 92 -20.21 -6.09 30.73
CA TRP A 92 -19.98 -4.69 30.45
C TRP A 92 -19.24 -4.49 29.13
N PHE A 93 -19.55 -3.39 28.43
CA PHE A 93 -19.09 -3.10 27.08
C PHE A 93 -18.25 -1.81 27.04
N PHE A 94 -17.15 -1.85 26.30
CA PHE A 94 -16.38 -0.64 25.99
C PHE A 94 -16.97 0.08 24.78
N LEU A 95 -17.83 1.07 25.03
CA LEU A 95 -18.45 1.88 23.99
C LEU A 95 -17.83 3.28 23.94
N ASN A 96 -17.65 3.84 22.75
CA ASN A 96 -17.33 5.24 22.57
C ASN A 96 -18.21 5.87 21.48
N PRO A 97 -19.10 6.82 21.80
CA PRO A 97 -19.34 7.39 23.14
C PRO A 97 -19.89 6.34 24.12
N THR A 98 -19.72 6.59 25.43
CA THR A 98 -20.29 5.72 26.47
C THR A 98 -21.81 5.69 26.33
N GLY A 99 -22.40 4.49 26.43
CA GLY A 99 -23.84 4.29 26.35
C GLY A 99 -24.58 4.76 27.62
N SER A 100 -25.87 4.47 27.65
CA SER A 100 -26.74 4.89 28.76
C SER A 100 -26.44 4.14 30.05
N ASP A 101 -26.77 4.76 31.19
CA ASP A 101 -26.72 4.11 32.51
C ASP A 101 -27.72 2.95 32.65
N SER A 102 -28.72 2.88 31.75
CA SER A 102 -29.66 1.76 31.66
C SER A 102 -29.09 0.56 30.90
N GLY A 103 -27.87 0.68 30.35
CA GLY A 103 -27.16 -0.37 29.63
C GLY A 103 -27.54 -0.49 28.15
N ILE A 104 -27.01 -1.53 27.49
CA ILE A 104 -27.33 -1.92 26.11
C ILE A 104 -27.74 -3.40 26.01
N GLY A 105 -28.50 -3.74 24.97
CA GLY A 105 -29.00 -5.09 24.73
C GLY A 105 -27.94 -6.08 24.24
N ALA A 106 -28.16 -7.37 24.47
CA ALA A 106 -27.27 -8.49 24.10
C ALA A 106 -27.24 -8.85 22.60
N GLN A 107 -27.69 -7.97 21.70
CA GLN A 107 -27.66 -8.24 20.25
C GLN A 107 -26.24 -8.04 19.66
N LEU A 108 -26.11 -8.14 18.33
CA LEU A 108 -24.87 -7.92 17.54
C LEU A 108 -24.00 -6.79 18.11
N ILE A 109 -22.68 -6.87 17.91
CA ILE A 109 -21.69 -5.85 18.31
C ILE A 109 -22.27 -4.45 18.05
N ASN A 110 -22.37 -3.65 19.10
CA ASN A 110 -22.91 -2.30 19.00
C ASN A 110 -22.00 -1.44 18.10
N ASP A 111 -22.55 -0.58 17.24
CA ASP A 111 -21.74 0.25 16.33
C ASP A 111 -20.74 1.16 17.07
N ASN A 112 -21.04 1.55 18.31
CA ASN A 112 -20.14 2.36 19.14
C ASN A 112 -19.10 1.51 19.90
N GLN A 113 -19.21 0.17 19.85
CA GLN A 113 -18.31 -0.73 20.54
C GLN A 113 -16.92 -0.63 19.96
N GLN A 114 -15.98 -0.26 20.81
CA GLN A 114 -14.58 -0.24 20.43
C GLN A 114 -14.04 -1.67 20.48
N VAL A 115 -13.21 -2.00 19.51
CA VAL A 115 -12.59 -3.32 19.33
C VAL A 115 -11.08 -3.16 19.17
N ASN A 116 -10.36 -4.27 19.04
CA ASN A 116 -8.93 -4.30 18.76
C ASN A 116 -8.05 -3.72 19.88
N PHE A 117 -8.24 -4.18 21.12
CA PHE A 117 -7.37 -3.80 22.24
C PHE A 117 -6.06 -4.58 22.22
N VAL A 118 -5.00 -3.94 22.71
CA VAL A 118 -3.67 -4.53 22.78
C VAL A 118 -3.55 -5.33 24.06
N SER A 119 -3.30 -6.64 23.93
CA SER A 119 -3.14 -7.53 25.07
C SER A 119 -1.67 -7.70 25.48
N PRO A 120 -1.39 -8.23 26.69
CA PRO A 120 -0.03 -8.49 27.18
C PRO A 120 0.84 -9.37 26.27
N LYS A 121 0.27 -10.07 25.27
CA LYS A 121 1.07 -10.87 24.32
C LYS A 121 2.06 -10.03 23.49
N TYR A 122 1.84 -8.72 23.41
CA TYR A 122 2.71 -7.78 22.68
C TYR A 122 3.81 -7.18 23.56
N SER A 123 3.84 -7.45 24.87
CA SER A 123 4.92 -6.99 25.75
C SER A 123 6.02 -8.04 25.94
N ILE A 124 7.17 -7.59 26.44
CA ILE A 124 8.20 -8.49 26.96
C ILE A 124 7.71 -9.24 28.19
N SER A 125 8.30 -10.40 28.48
CA SER A 125 7.84 -11.31 29.54
C SER A 125 7.78 -10.68 30.94
N THR A 126 8.70 -9.75 31.25
CA THR A 126 8.71 -9.05 32.55
C THR A 126 7.52 -8.11 32.77
N LEU A 127 6.79 -7.78 31.69
CA LEU A 127 5.61 -6.92 31.71
C LEU A 127 4.31 -7.69 31.40
N ALA A 128 4.35 -9.02 31.43
CA ALA A 128 3.19 -9.85 31.05
C ALA A 128 2.01 -9.72 32.03
N THR A 129 2.28 -9.41 33.29
CA THR A 129 1.29 -9.27 34.37
C THR A 129 1.13 -7.83 34.86
N THR A 130 1.88 -6.88 34.30
CA THR A 130 1.85 -5.48 34.75
C THR A 130 0.67 -4.76 34.13
N THR A 131 -0.06 -4.03 34.97
CA THR A 131 -1.25 -3.30 34.59
C THR A 131 -0.92 -1.95 33.93
N THR A 132 -1.92 -1.34 33.30
CA THR A 132 -1.81 0.03 32.79
C THR A 132 -1.62 1.08 33.90
N ALA A 133 -1.92 0.75 35.16
CA ALA A 133 -1.81 1.65 36.30
C ALA A 133 -0.49 1.50 37.09
N ASP A 134 0.35 0.53 36.75
CA ASP A 134 1.63 0.30 37.43
C ASP A 134 2.65 1.40 37.12
N SER A 135 3.61 1.60 38.03
CA SER A 135 4.70 2.59 37.86
C SER A 135 5.54 2.37 36.59
N THR A 136 5.72 1.09 36.21
CA THR A 136 6.19 0.68 34.90
C THR A 136 5.03 0.00 34.18
N PRO A 137 4.30 0.71 33.32
CA PRO A 137 3.03 0.22 32.79
C PRO A 137 3.21 -0.94 31.81
N GLY A 138 2.24 -1.88 31.83
CA GLY A 138 2.08 -2.91 30.81
C GLY A 138 0.75 -2.81 30.06
N TYR A 139 0.47 -3.80 29.21
CA TYR A 139 -0.76 -3.86 28.41
C TYR A 139 -1.94 -4.52 29.15
N LEU A 140 -1.76 -5.02 30.37
CA LEU A 140 -2.87 -5.61 31.11
C LEU A 140 -3.84 -4.48 31.53
N ALA A 141 -5.08 -4.53 31.05
CA ALA A 141 -6.07 -3.50 31.32
C ALA A 141 -6.37 -3.38 32.83
N THR A 142 -6.51 -2.14 33.31
CA THR A 142 -6.90 -1.86 34.70
C THR A 142 -8.38 -1.51 34.74
N LEU A 143 -9.16 -2.23 35.55
CA LEU A 143 -10.57 -1.98 35.79
C LEU A 143 -10.75 -1.34 37.16
N TYR A 144 -11.54 -0.28 37.23
CA TYR A 144 -11.94 0.39 38.47
C TYR A 144 -13.45 0.24 38.66
N LYS A 145 -13.89 0.17 39.91
CA LYS A 145 -15.30 0.14 40.28
C LYS A 145 -15.60 1.21 41.31
N SER A 146 -16.70 1.95 41.12
CA SER A 146 -17.09 2.99 42.08
C SER A 146 -18.59 3.25 42.08
N SER A 147 -19.15 3.50 43.27
CA SER A 147 -20.50 4.04 43.45
C SER A 147 -20.51 5.55 43.72
N ALA A 148 -19.34 6.16 43.91
CA ALA A 148 -19.18 7.57 44.25
C ALA A 148 -19.12 8.49 43.03
N VAL A 149 -18.72 7.95 41.87
CA VAL A 149 -18.57 8.70 40.62
C VAL A 149 -19.32 8.00 39.49
N SER A 150 -20.02 8.78 38.66
CA SER A 150 -20.84 8.26 37.56
C SER A 150 -20.38 8.71 36.17
N ASN A 151 -19.26 9.44 36.07
CA ASN A 151 -18.70 9.89 34.80
C ASN A 151 -17.16 9.84 34.79
N SER A 152 -16.57 9.54 33.62
CA SER A 152 -15.11 9.48 33.42
C SER A 152 -14.38 10.75 33.87
N ILE A 153 -15.02 11.93 33.77
CA ILE A 153 -14.41 13.20 34.19
C ILE A 153 -14.28 13.36 35.71
N GLN A 154 -15.06 12.58 36.49
CA GLN A 154 -15.08 12.63 37.95
C GLN A 154 -14.09 11.66 38.59
N THR A 155 -13.39 10.84 37.80
CA THR A 155 -12.57 9.71 38.27
C THR A 155 -11.27 10.12 38.98
N GLY A 156 -11.05 11.41 39.24
CA GLY A 156 -9.85 11.89 39.95
C GLY A 156 -9.73 11.40 41.39
N SER A 157 -10.85 11.01 42.03
CA SER A 157 -10.86 10.41 43.36
C SER A 157 -10.55 8.92 43.38
N LEU A 158 -10.52 8.25 42.22
CA LEU A 158 -10.27 6.81 42.17
C LEU A 158 -8.79 6.51 42.44
N ASP A 159 -8.51 5.54 43.28
CA ASP A 159 -7.15 5.14 43.66
C ASP A 159 -6.92 3.62 43.54
N GLY A 160 -5.90 3.11 44.22
CA GLY A 160 -5.53 1.70 44.18
C GLY A 160 -6.57 0.77 44.82
N ASP A 161 -7.36 1.27 45.77
CA ASP A 161 -8.37 0.46 46.47
C ASP A 161 -9.63 0.26 45.61
N ASP A 162 -9.86 1.13 44.62
CA ASP A 162 -10.96 1.01 43.65
C ASP A 162 -10.66 0.04 42.50
N ILE A 163 -9.42 -0.48 42.40
CA ILE A 163 -9.02 -1.40 41.34
C ILE A 163 -9.67 -2.78 41.58
N VAL A 164 -10.37 -3.27 40.56
CA VAL A 164 -10.93 -4.62 40.55
C VAL A 164 -9.83 -5.62 40.22
N SER A 165 -9.72 -6.67 41.03
CA SER A 165 -8.77 -7.76 40.82
C SER A 165 -8.96 -8.41 39.44
N THR A 166 -7.85 -8.63 38.71
CA THR A 166 -7.87 -9.32 37.40
C THR A 166 -8.30 -10.78 37.51
N ASN A 167 -8.39 -11.33 38.72
CA ASN A 167 -8.95 -12.66 38.96
C ASN A 167 -10.47 -12.67 38.96
N ASP A 168 -11.13 -11.51 38.99
CA ASP A 168 -12.58 -11.41 39.22
C ASP A 168 -13.37 -11.32 37.91
N TYR A 169 -12.70 -10.97 36.82
CA TYR A 169 -13.28 -10.78 35.49
C TYR A 169 -12.43 -11.38 34.38
N ILE A 170 -13.01 -11.45 33.19
CA ILE A 170 -12.35 -11.73 31.92
C ILE A 170 -12.57 -10.50 31.05
N PHE A 171 -11.50 -10.02 30.40
CA PHE A 171 -11.60 -8.98 29.38
C PHE A 171 -11.24 -9.57 28.02
N ASP A 172 -12.19 -9.53 27.09
CA ASP A 172 -11.94 -9.87 25.71
C ASP A 172 -11.33 -8.68 24.98
N TYR A 173 -10.02 -8.72 24.80
CA TYR A 173 -9.26 -7.68 24.10
C TYR A 173 -9.66 -7.52 22.63
N LYS A 174 -10.27 -8.53 22.00
CA LYS A 174 -10.72 -8.39 20.61
C LYS A 174 -11.99 -7.54 20.55
N THR A 175 -12.94 -7.81 21.43
CA THR A 175 -14.29 -7.22 21.35
C THR A 175 -14.52 -6.06 22.32
N GLY A 176 -13.69 -5.87 23.34
CA GLY A 176 -13.92 -4.82 24.34
C GLY A 176 -14.98 -5.18 25.38
N VAL A 177 -15.28 -6.46 25.57
CA VAL A 177 -16.30 -6.95 26.52
C VAL A 177 -15.64 -7.45 27.80
N ILE A 178 -16.22 -7.08 28.93
CA ILE A 178 -15.87 -7.60 30.25
C ILE A 178 -16.99 -8.51 30.74
N GLU A 179 -16.61 -9.65 31.32
CA GLU A 179 -17.52 -10.59 31.98
C GLU A 179 -16.96 -10.95 33.36
N PHE A 180 -17.75 -10.77 34.42
CA PHE A 180 -17.39 -11.18 35.77
C PHE A 180 -17.57 -12.69 35.94
N LYS A 181 -16.70 -13.33 36.73
CA LYS A 181 -16.65 -14.80 36.77
C LYS A 181 -17.80 -15.46 37.51
N ASN A 182 -18.51 -14.72 38.37
CA ASN A 182 -19.69 -15.19 39.10
C ASN A 182 -20.44 -14.02 39.75
N SER A 183 -21.70 -14.27 40.10
CA SER A 183 -22.62 -13.27 40.64
C SER A 183 -22.24 -12.64 41.97
N SER A 184 -21.29 -13.21 42.73
CA SER A 184 -20.79 -12.59 43.96
C SER A 184 -19.79 -11.47 43.68
N LEU A 185 -19.24 -11.43 42.46
CA LEU A 185 -18.27 -10.43 42.00
C LEU A 185 -18.91 -9.34 41.14
N ASP A 186 -20.14 -9.59 40.64
CA ASP A 186 -20.90 -8.64 39.84
C ASP A 186 -21.04 -7.28 40.55
N PRO A 187 -20.82 -6.17 39.84
CA PRO A 187 -21.18 -4.86 40.35
C PRO A 187 -22.68 -4.76 40.70
N THR A 188 -22.98 -3.99 41.74
CA THR A 188 -24.33 -3.61 42.10
C THR A 188 -24.90 -2.59 41.10
N ASN A 189 -26.21 -2.36 41.15
CA ASN A 189 -26.88 -1.42 40.24
C ASN A 189 -26.43 0.04 40.39
N SER A 190 -25.79 0.39 41.51
CA SER A 190 -25.30 1.73 41.81
C SER A 190 -23.79 1.87 41.59
N GLU A 191 -23.11 0.81 41.14
CA GLU A 191 -21.69 0.84 40.81
C GLU A 191 -21.48 1.04 39.31
N TYR A 192 -20.43 1.79 39.00
CA TYR A 192 -19.98 2.09 37.65
C TYR A 192 -18.56 1.57 37.45
N LEU A 193 -18.27 1.08 36.25
CA LEU A 193 -16.96 0.59 35.88
C LEU A 193 -16.21 1.56 34.98
N TYR A 194 -14.90 1.65 35.19
CA TYR A 194 -14.00 2.47 34.41
C TYR A 194 -12.77 1.67 34.01
N MET A 195 -12.36 1.73 32.76
CA MET A 195 -11.21 0.97 32.28
C MET A 195 -10.10 1.87 31.74
N THR A 196 -8.87 1.52 32.08
CA THR A 196 -7.65 2.07 31.49
C THR A 196 -6.98 1.00 30.63
N VAL A 197 -6.89 1.24 29.33
CA VAL A 197 -6.48 0.21 28.34
C VAL A 197 -5.89 0.84 27.08
N TYR A 198 -5.11 0.05 26.36
CA TYR A 198 -4.57 0.40 25.05
C TYR A 198 -5.35 -0.22 23.91
N GLN A 199 -5.59 0.56 22.87
CA GLN A 199 -6.27 0.11 21.65
C GLN A 199 -5.32 0.18 20.46
N TYR A 200 -5.29 -0.88 19.65
CA TYR A 200 -4.62 -0.89 18.36
C TYR A 200 -5.43 -0.04 17.36
N THR A 201 -4.78 0.93 16.75
CA THR A 201 -5.39 1.80 15.73
C THR A 201 -4.62 1.79 14.40
N GLY A 202 -3.62 0.90 14.28
CA GLY A 202 -2.82 0.76 13.08
C GLY A 202 -3.58 0.07 11.94
N THR A 203 -2.91 -0.14 10.81
CA THR A 203 -3.52 -0.78 9.64
C THR A 203 -3.81 -2.26 9.89
N THR A 204 -4.89 -2.71 9.27
CA THR A 204 -5.27 -4.12 9.16
C THR A 204 -5.09 -4.55 7.72
N LEU A 205 -5.08 -5.85 7.43
CA LEU A 205 -4.97 -6.34 6.05
C LEU A 205 -6.07 -5.76 5.14
N ALA A 206 -7.24 -5.45 5.68
CA ALA A 206 -8.34 -4.81 4.94
C ALA A 206 -8.05 -3.36 4.53
N THR A 207 -7.18 -2.65 5.25
CA THR A 207 -6.89 -1.22 5.04
C THR A 207 -5.51 -0.98 4.45
N GLY A 208 -4.60 -1.95 4.56
CA GLY A 208 -3.28 -1.88 3.94
C GLY A 208 -2.33 -2.95 4.46
N LEU A 209 -1.28 -3.20 3.69
CA LEU A 209 -0.21 -4.12 4.04
C LEU A 209 1.13 -3.37 4.05
N ASP A 210 1.86 -3.48 5.16
CA ASP A 210 3.23 -2.98 5.29
C ASP A 210 4.18 -4.19 5.28
N VAL A 211 4.97 -4.33 4.21
CA VAL A 211 5.95 -5.41 4.07
C VAL A 211 7.35 -4.82 4.12
N ARG A 212 8.09 -5.15 5.18
CA ARG A 212 9.47 -4.70 5.38
C ARG A 212 10.53 -5.65 4.82
N GLY A 213 10.13 -6.88 4.50
CA GLY A 213 10.99 -7.89 3.93
C GLY A 213 10.85 -8.00 2.42
N ASN A 214 11.57 -8.96 1.84
CA ASN A 214 11.44 -9.29 0.43
C ASN A 214 10.08 -9.95 0.16
N ILE A 215 9.52 -9.66 -1.02
CA ILE A 215 8.37 -10.38 -1.57
C ILE A 215 8.91 -11.30 -2.68
N THR A 216 8.58 -12.59 -2.61
CA THR A 216 8.87 -13.56 -3.68
C THR A 216 7.58 -14.27 -4.03
N GLY A 217 7.18 -14.19 -5.29
CA GLY A 217 5.98 -14.84 -5.80
C GLY A 217 6.11 -15.14 -7.29
N SER A 218 5.41 -16.17 -7.76
CA SER A 218 5.45 -16.55 -9.18
C SER A 218 4.77 -15.54 -10.08
N ASN A 219 3.69 -14.90 -9.59
CA ASN A 219 2.95 -13.86 -10.28
C ASN A 219 2.64 -12.72 -9.29
N LEU A 220 2.74 -11.48 -9.75
CA LEU A 220 2.30 -10.30 -9.01
C LEU A 220 1.36 -9.51 -9.92
N LEU A 221 0.10 -9.38 -9.52
CA LEU A 221 -0.88 -8.53 -10.19
C LEU A 221 -1.09 -7.27 -9.35
N VAL A 222 -0.78 -6.12 -9.94
CA VAL A 222 -1.08 -4.81 -9.34
C VAL A 222 -2.10 -4.12 -10.23
N THR A 223 -3.32 -3.96 -9.71
CA THR A 223 -4.44 -3.35 -10.46
C THR A 223 -4.48 -1.83 -10.36
N GLY A 224 -3.75 -1.26 -9.39
CA GLY A 224 -3.58 0.17 -9.21
C GLY A 224 -2.22 0.66 -9.68
N ASN A 225 -1.91 1.90 -9.31
CA ASN A 225 -0.62 2.52 -9.62
C ASN A 225 0.49 1.86 -8.80
N SER A 226 1.67 1.73 -9.41
CA SER A 226 2.90 1.30 -8.73
C SER A 226 3.92 2.43 -8.71
N LYS A 227 4.55 2.67 -7.57
CA LYS A 227 5.70 3.56 -7.43
C LYS A 227 6.89 2.74 -6.96
N VAL A 228 8.01 2.82 -7.67
CA VAL A 228 9.28 2.18 -7.30
C VAL A 228 10.29 3.29 -7.06
N GLU A 229 10.80 3.42 -5.83
CA GLU A 229 11.77 4.47 -5.46
C GLU A 229 13.21 4.09 -5.79
N GLY A 230 13.50 2.79 -5.83
CA GLY A 230 14.79 2.26 -6.26
C GLY A 230 14.80 1.85 -7.73
N ASP A 231 15.78 1.04 -8.10
CA ASP A 231 15.92 0.52 -9.46
C ASP A 231 14.86 -0.54 -9.77
N LEU A 232 14.37 -0.54 -11.02
CA LEU A 232 13.50 -1.58 -11.56
C LEU A 232 14.26 -2.41 -12.60
N THR A 233 14.43 -3.70 -12.34
CA THR A 233 14.98 -4.67 -13.29
C THR A 233 13.90 -5.64 -13.73
N LEU A 234 13.66 -5.74 -15.04
CA LEU A 234 12.70 -6.68 -15.64
C LEU A 234 13.47 -7.69 -16.50
N GLY A 235 13.46 -8.96 -16.11
CA GLY A 235 14.28 -10.00 -16.74
C GLY A 235 13.72 -10.63 -18.02
N GLY A 236 12.53 -10.20 -18.46
CA GLY A 236 11.85 -10.73 -19.64
C GLY A 236 11.34 -9.61 -20.55
N ASN A 237 10.47 -9.97 -21.49
CA ASN A 237 9.82 -9.00 -22.37
C ASN A 237 8.93 -8.05 -21.58
N ILE A 238 8.85 -6.79 -22.04
CA ILE A 238 8.06 -5.73 -21.41
C ILE A 238 7.04 -5.23 -22.43
N THR A 239 5.78 -5.14 -22.01
CA THR A 239 4.71 -4.46 -22.76
C THR A 239 4.23 -3.29 -21.93
N ILE A 240 4.20 -2.08 -22.50
CA ILE A 240 3.74 -0.86 -21.83
C ILE A 240 2.60 -0.27 -22.64
N GLY A 241 1.45 -0.08 -21.99
CA GLY A 241 0.20 0.33 -22.63
C GLY A 241 -0.59 -0.83 -23.21
N ASP A 242 -1.89 -0.65 -23.28
CA ASP A 242 -2.89 -1.54 -23.87
C ASP A 242 -3.85 -0.80 -24.83
N ALA A 243 -3.72 0.52 -24.99
CA ALA A 243 -4.52 1.35 -25.87
C ALA A 243 -3.67 2.38 -26.63
N ALA A 244 -4.17 2.83 -27.79
CA ALA A 244 -3.51 3.87 -28.60
C ALA A 244 -3.46 5.24 -27.92
N SER A 245 -4.23 5.44 -26.85
CA SER A 245 -4.20 6.66 -26.02
C SER A 245 -3.09 6.66 -24.98
N ASP A 246 -2.39 5.54 -24.79
CA ASP A 246 -1.36 5.45 -23.76
C ASP A 246 -0.14 6.28 -24.13
N SER A 247 0.57 6.72 -23.10
CA SER A 247 1.79 7.49 -23.27
C SER A 247 2.89 6.90 -22.40
N VAL A 248 4.12 6.93 -22.93
CA VAL A 248 5.33 6.62 -22.18
C VAL A 248 6.12 7.91 -22.09
N THR A 249 6.28 8.42 -20.87
CA THR A 249 7.14 9.59 -20.61
C THR A 249 8.48 9.10 -20.10
N ILE A 250 9.56 9.46 -20.80
CA ILE A 250 10.93 9.07 -20.45
C ILE A 250 11.69 10.35 -20.09
N THR A 251 11.95 10.57 -18.80
CA THR A 251 12.76 11.70 -18.32
C THR A 251 14.24 11.32 -18.15
N ALA A 252 14.53 10.02 -18.03
CA ALA A 252 15.89 9.51 -17.89
C ALA A 252 16.59 9.39 -19.25
N ASP A 253 17.93 9.31 -19.22
CA ASP A 253 18.73 9.05 -20.41
C ASP A 253 18.62 7.59 -20.86
N LEU A 254 18.63 7.38 -22.18
CA LEU A 254 18.83 6.06 -22.77
C LEU A 254 20.34 5.79 -22.88
N THR A 255 20.83 4.81 -22.14
CA THR A 255 22.25 4.41 -22.12
C THR A 255 22.55 3.24 -23.06
N SER A 256 21.60 2.89 -23.93
CA SER A 256 21.67 1.81 -24.91
C SER A 256 21.04 2.22 -26.25
N HIS A 257 21.18 1.36 -27.25
CA HIS A 257 20.55 1.54 -28.55
C HIS A 257 19.08 1.09 -28.54
N LEU A 258 18.24 1.75 -29.32
CA LEU A 258 16.91 1.25 -29.68
C LEU A 258 17.06 0.36 -30.92
N ILE A 259 17.00 -0.96 -30.73
CA ILE A 259 17.18 -1.96 -31.80
C ILE A 259 15.85 -2.71 -31.97
N PRO A 260 15.14 -2.58 -33.10
CA PRO A 260 13.96 -3.36 -33.39
C PRO A 260 14.27 -4.86 -33.54
N ASN A 261 13.31 -5.73 -33.20
CA ASN A 261 13.48 -7.19 -33.31
C ASN A 261 13.22 -7.75 -34.72
N ALA A 262 12.79 -6.91 -35.67
CA ALA A 262 12.54 -7.27 -37.05
C ALA A 262 13.01 -6.15 -37.98
N ASP A 263 13.60 -6.55 -39.10
CA ASP A 263 14.11 -5.63 -40.13
C ASP A 263 12.96 -4.95 -40.89
N ALA A 264 13.13 -3.68 -41.24
CA ALA A 264 12.17 -2.86 -42.00
C ALA A 264 10.69 -2.96 -41.54
N THR A 265 10.44 -3.14 -40.23
CA THR A 265 9.10 -3.40 -39.68
C THR A 265 8.54 -2.26 -38.82
N TYR A 266 9.41 -1.55 -38.08
CA TYR A 266 8.99 -0.56 -37.10
C TYR A 266 9.47 0.85 -37.48
N ASP A 267 8.58 1.82 -37.39
CA ASP A 267 8.84 3.21 -37.72
C ASP A 267 9.20 4.06 -36.49
N LEU A 268 9.93 5.15 -36.70
CA LEU A 268 10.08 6.24 -35.75
C LEU A 268 9.08 7.36 -36.09
N GLY A 269 7.94 7.37 -35.40
CA GLY A 269 6.82 8.27 -35.71
C GLY A 269 5.85 7.66 -36.72
N SER A 270 4.94 8.48 -37.25
CA SER A 270 3.92 8.10 -38.23
C SER A 270 3.59 9.25 -39.19
N SER A 271 2.71 9.02 -40.17
CA SER A 271 2.25 10.06 -41.10
C SER A 271 1.43 11.18 -40.46
N SER A 272 0.89 10.96 -39.26
CA SER A 272 0.12 11.96 -38.50
C SER A 272 0.87 12.48 -37.26
N GLN A 273 1.91 11.78 -36.80
CA GLN A 273 2.64 12.09 -35.58
C GLN A 273 4.14 11.95 -35.82
N GLY A 274 4.80 13.07 -36.07
CA GLY A 274 6.25 13.14 -36.22
C GLY A 274 6.95 13.52 -34.93
N TRP A 275 8.23 13.19 -34.86
CA TRP A 275 9.16 13.86 -33.94
C TRP A 275 9.42 15.28 -34.44
N ASN A 276 9.62 16.22 -33.52
CA ASN A 276 9.90 17.60 -33.90
C ASN A 276 11.25 17.71 -34.64
N ASP A 277 12.29 17.09 -34.08
CA ASP A 277 13.66 17.14 -34.61
C ASP A 277 14.37 15.79 -34.44
N LEU A 278 15.37 15.55 -35.31
CA LEU A 278 16.38 14.50 -35.15
C LEU A 278 17.75 15.15 -34.94
N HIS A 279 18.26 15.08 -33.71
CA HIS A 279 19.59 15.59 -33.39
C HIS A 279 20.63 14.47 -33.45
N LEU A 280 21.54 14.54 -34.42
CA LEU A 280 22.66 13.62 -34.57
C LEU A 280 23.96 14.30 -34.13
N GLY A 281 24.79 13.57 -33.37
CA GLY A 281 26.14 14.02 -33.05
C GLY A 281 27.00 14.15 -34.32
N SER A 282 28.14 14.84 -34.21
CA SER A 282 29.12 14.87 -35.31
C SER A 282 29.58 13.46 -35.65
N GLY A 283 29.55 13.11 -36.93
CA GLY A 283 29.80 11.75 -37.42
C GLY A 283 28.61 10.81 -37.32
N GLY A 284 27.44 11.27 -36.83
CA GLY A 284 26.20 10.52 -36.86
C GLY A 284 25.78 10.22 -38.30
N VAL A 285 25.27 9.01 -38.53
CA VAL A 285 24.93 8.48 -39.86
C VAL A 285 23.47 8.08 -39.91
N ILE A 286 22.73 8.62 -40.87
CA ILE A 286 21.48 8.00 -41.33
C ILE A 286 21.90 6.95 -42.37
N ASN A 287 21.69 5.69 -42.03
CA ASN A 287 22.17 4.56 -42.83
C ASN A 287 20.98 3.81 -43.44
N PHE A 288 20.88 3.85 -44.76
CA PHE A 288 19.88 3.13 -45.51
C PHE A 288 20.44 1.78 -45.97
N ASN A 289 19.71 0.71 -45.66
CA ASN A 289 20.01 -0.67 -46.08
C ASN A 289 21.48 -1.08 -45.84
N ASN A 290 21.97 -0.82 -44.62
CA ASN A 290 23.31 -1.23 -44.17
C ASN A 290 24.46 -0.74 -45.07
N GLY A 291 24.41 0.51 -45.51
CA GLY A 291 25.48 1.23 -46.17
C GLY A 291 25.28 1.45 -47.67
N ASP A 292 24.14 1.02 -48.22
CA ASP A 292 23.80 1.27 -49.63
C ASP A 292 23.73 2.78 -49.92
N VAL A 293 23.06 3.52 -49.05
CA VAL A 293 23.10 4.99 -49.02
C VAL A 293 23.30 5.46 -47.59
N THR A 294 24.14 6.48 -47.38
CA THR A 294 24.36 7.10 -46.08
C THR A 294 24.29 8.61 -46.16
N ALA A 295 23.75 9.24 -45.11
CA ALA A 295 23.84 10.69 -44.91
C ALA A 295 24.58 10.97 -43.59
N THR A 296 25.71 11.67 -43.67
CA THR A 296 26.62 11.91 -42.54
C THR A 296 26.86 13.40 -42.35
N HIS A 297 26.70 13.90 -41.13
CA HIS A 297 27.02 15.29 -40.79
C HIS A 297 28.38 15.40 -40.09
N SER A 298 29.27 16.24 -40.62
CA SER A 298 30.54 16.60 -40.00
C SER A 298 31.03 17.96 -40.47
N ALA A 299 31.64 18.75 -39.59
CA ALA A 299 32.28 20.03 -39.92
C ALA A 299 31.40 20.97 -40.79
N ASN A 300 30.11 21.10 -40.46
CA ASN A 300 29.13 21.89 -41.21
C ASN A 300 28.90 21.42 -42.66
N LEU A 301 29.15 20.14 -42.94
CA LEU A 301 28.90 19.46 -44.22
C LEU A 301 27.98 18.28 -43.99
N LEU A 302 26.95 18.15 -44.84
CA LEU A 302 26.19 16.92 -45.00
C LEU A 302 26.72 16.17 -46.22
N SER A 303 27.34 15.02 -46.00
CA SER A 303 27.78 14.13 -47.06
C SER A 303 26.73 13.05 -47.31
N VAL A 304 26.29 12.92 -48.56
CA VAL A 304 25.49 11.78 -49.02
C VAL A 304 26.40 10.88 -49.84
N ALA A 305 26.57 9.64 -49.40
CA ALA A 305 27.43 8.66 -50.06
C ALA A 305 26.63 7.41 -50.45
N GLY A 306 27.01 6.81 -51.59
CA GLY A 306 26.28 5.70 -52.19
C GLY A 306 25.06 6.15 -52.99
N GLY A 307 24.73 5.40 -54.05
CA GLY A 307 23.57 5.65 -54.90
C GLY A 307 23.56 6.99 -55.65
N ASN A 308 22.40 7.31 -56.24
CA ASN A 308 22.11 8.58 -56.89
C ASN A 308 21.15 9.41 -56.02
N THR A 309 21.34 10.73 -55.93
CA THR A 309 20.38 11.63 -55.29
C THR A 309 19.42 12.18 -56.33
N ARG A 310 18.10 12.01 -56.12
CA ARG A 310 17.06 12.61 -56.97
C ARG A 310 16.31 13.67 -56.16
N VAL A 311 16.30 14.89 -56.66
CA VAL A 311 15.55 16.02 -56.10
C VAL A 311 14.59 16.58 -57.15
N ILE A 312 13.49 17.18 -56.70
CA ILE A 312 12.57 17.91 -57.60
C ILE A 312 13.25 19.19 -58.10
N ARG A 313 14.01 19.86 -57.23
CA ARG A 313 14.78 21.07 -57.52
C ARG A 313 16.03 21.11 -56.63
N LEU A 314 17.17 21.45 -57.21
CA LEU A 314 18.39 21.79 -56.48
C LEU A 314 18.55 23.31 -56.52
N GLU A 315 18.53 23.96 -55.35
CA GLU A 315 18.74 25.39 -55.22
C GLU A 315 20.17 25.67 -54.74
N VAL A 316 20.82 26.61 -55.41
CA VAL A 316 22.13 27.16 -55.08
C VAL A 316 21.85 28.66 -54.90
N ASP A 317 21.74 29.12 -53.65
CA ASP A 317 20.89 30.26 -53.28
C ASP A 317 21.66 31.59 -53.08
N SER A 318 22.98 31.56 -53.01
CA SER A 318 23.80 32.77 -52.99
C SER A 318 24.94 32.75 -54.00
N ALA A 319 25.54 33.92 -54.24
CA ALA A 319 26.74 34.05 -55.07
C ALA A 319 27.98 33.37 -54.46
N ALA A 320 27.90 32.90 -53.21
CA ALA A 320 28.96 32.14 -52.55
C ALA A 320 28.81 30.62 -52.76
N ASP A 321 27.67 30.15 -53.28
CA ASP A 321 27.40 28.72 -53.43
C ASP A 321 27.74 28.25 -54.85
N TYR A 322 28.20 27.00 -54.95
CA TYR A 322 28.65 26.42 -56.21
C TYR A 322 28.47 24.90 -56.23
N ILE A 323 28.41 24.33 -57.44
CA ILE A 323 28.49 22.88 -57.65
C ILE A 323 29.95 22.55 -57.91
N ASP A 324 30.56 21.82 -56.98
CA ASP A 324 31.93 21.32 -57.11
C ASP A 324 31.92 19.89 -57.66
N VAL A 325 32.70 19.64 -58.71
CA VAL A 325 32.87 18.32 -59.32
C VAL A 325 34.34 18.11 -59.66
N SER A 326 34.85 16.89 -59.46
CA SER A 326 36.24 16.54 -59.73
C SER A 326 36.58 16.40 -61.22
N THR A 327 35.56 16.37 -62.08
CA THR A 327 35.64 16.23 -63.55
C THR A 327 34.64 17.18 -64.21
N ASP A 328 34.32 16.98 -65.48
CA ASP A 328 33.33 17.82 -66.17
C ASP A 328 31.94 17.77 -65.50
N LEU A 329 31.34 18.94 -65.30
CA LEU A 329 29.93 19.05 -64.97
C LEU A 329 29.10 18.80 -66.23
N GLN A 330 28.25 17.77 -66.20
CA GLN A 330 27.30 17.48 -67.27
C GLN A 330 25.88 17.92 -66.87
N ILE A 331 25.31 18.87 -67.62
CA ILE A 331 23.90 19.23 -67.53
C ILE A 331 23.23 18.73 -68.80
N ILE A 332 22.30 17.79 -68.66
CA ILE A 332 21.57 17.18 -69.78
C ILE A 332 20.09 17.53 -69.61
N ALA A 333 19.58 18.35 -70.52
CA ALA A 333 18.17 18.67 -70.59
C ALA A 333 17.55 18.02 -71.85
N ALA A 334 16.31 17.56 -71.73
CA ALA A 334 15.54 17.11 -72.90
C ALA A 334 15.11 18.29 -73.80
N ALA A 335 15.14 19.51 -73.26
CA ALA A 335 14.90 20.76 -73.95
C ALA A 335 16.15 21.65 -73.81
N ASP A 336 15.98 22.97 -73.74
CA ASP A 336 17.09 23.91 -73.64
C ASP A 336 17.60 24.06 -72.21
N ILE A 337 18.91 24.28 -72.09
CA ILE A 337 19.53 24.75 -70.84
C ILE A 337 19.58 26.28 -70.92
N THR A 338 18.96 26.95 -69.96
CA THR A 338 19.02 28.41 -69.83
C THR A 338 20.06 28.78 -68.77
N LEU A 339 21.02 29.62 -69.14
CA LEU A 339 21.99 30.23 -68.23
C LEU A 339 21.76 31.75 -68.26
N ASP A 340 21.22 32.31 -67.17
CA ASP A 340 20.86 33.73 -67.08
C ASP A 340 21.60 34.41 -65.92
N PRO A 341 22.90 34.75 -66.09
CA PRO A 341 23.66 35.41 -65.05
C PRO A 341 23.22 36.87 -64.91
N GLY A 342 22.86 37.30 -63.71
CA GLY A 342 22.51 38.71 -63.44
C GLY A 342 23.63 39.72 -63.76
N GLY A 343 24.87 39.26 -63.93
CA GLY A 343 26.03 40.05 -64.37
C GLY A 343 26.31 40.06 -65.88
N ASN A 344 25.39 39.55 -66.71
CA ASN A 344 25.44 39.50 -68.18
C ASN A 344 26.43 38.54 -68.86
N ASN A 345 27.33 37.88 -68.12
CA ASN A 345 28.34 36.97 -68.71
C ASN A 345 28.38 35.60 -68.01
N VAL A 346 28.36 34.52 -68.79
CA VAL A 346 28.82 33.19 -68.36
C VAL A 346 30.31 33.13 -68.68
N LYS A 347 31.17 33.04 -67.66
CA LYS A 347 32.62 33.01 -67.86
C LYS A 347 33.09 31.55 -68.01
N PRO A 348 33.63 31.14 -69.16
CA PRO A 348 34.37 29.88 -69.22
C PRO A 348 35.62 29.99 -68.34
N GLY A 349 35.98 28.90 -67.65
CA GLY A 349 37.20 28.84 -66.82
C GLY A 349 38.45 29.18 -67.64
N SER A 350 39.38 29.92 -67.02
CA SER A 350 40.66 30.32 -67.62
C SER A 350 41.67 29.19 -67.67
#